data_AF-U1QL41-F1
#
_entry.id   AF-U1QL41-F1
#
_cell.length_a   1.000
_cell.length_b   1.000
_cell.length_c   1.000
_cell.angle_alpha   90.00
_cell.angle_beta   90.00
_cell.angle_gamma   90.00
#
_symmetry.space_group_name_H-M   'P 1'
#
loop_
_entity.id
_entity.type
_entity.pdbx_description
1 polymer ?
#
loop_
_entity_poly.entity_id
_entity_poly.type
_entity_poly.pdbx_seq_one_letter_code
_entity_poly.pdbx_strand_id
1 'polypeptide(L)'
;MPINFTQIIKDSFHFMQNEKRNILLLSMLYFFVDIIMVWLQFVMLPNEIVMSLSNNQIASTMSEEQGIDLVTFFFLKQFIYIFISAWCLVSIHQISLRRFHTIWQSFSSTLKQILGAILLSFLIFIPILIGLTEAMIAIQQKVQPSILSLFAIVIGIGLYIRLCLAPVHYLLTNDSISHSAKITWRAAMGRVSVLFIFCLLIYVLIPFVENFLAAFSSNAIMALISGILVALINVFALVVTYRFYTLFISKA
;
A
#
# COMPACT_ATOMS: atom_id res chain seq x y z
N MET A 1 -5.41 13.18 -24.57
CA MET A 1 -4.25 13.93 -24.02
C MET A 1 -3.43 13.03 -23.10
N PRO A 2 -2.09 12.97 -23.28
CA PRO A 2 -1.23 12.14 -22.45
C PRO A 2 -1.33 12.55 -20.97
N ILE A 3 -1.23 11.57 -20.07
CA ILE A 3 -1.13 11.84 -18.62
C ILE A 3 0.31 12.25 -18.34
N ASN A 4 0.51 13.46 -17.80
CA ASN A 4 1.83 13.97 -17.45
C ASN A 4 2.10 13.76 -15.96
N PHE A 5 2.94 12.77 -15.64
CA PHE A 5 3.30 12.46 -14.25
C PHE A 5 4.02 13.61 -13.54
N THR A 6 4.82 14.39 -14.27
CA THR A 6 5.51 15.57 -13.69
C THR A 6 4.49 16.60 -13.21
N GLN A 7 3.44 16.82 -13.99
CA GLN A 7 2.35 17.71 -13.59
C GLN A 7 1.59 17.15 -12.37
N ILE A 8 1.30 15.85 -12.33
CA ILE A 8 0.64 15.23 -11.18
C ILE A 8 1.47 15.43 -9.90
N ILE A 9 2.77 15.17 -9.96
CA ILE A 9 3.69 15.33 -8.82
C ILE A 9 3.71 16.80 -8.37
N LYS A 10 3.81 17.74 -9.31
CA LYS A 10 3.80 19.18 -9.03
C LYS A 10 2.49 19.62 -8.38
N ASP A 11 1.35 19.19 -8.91
CA ASP A 11 0.02 19.51 -8.39
C ASP A 11 -0.22 18.88 -7.02
N SER A 12 0.29 17.66 -6.79
CA SER A 12 0.29 17.01 -5.47
C SER A 12 1.09 17.80 -4.44
N PHE A 13 2.25 18.32 -4.84
CA PHE A 13 3.08 19.14 -3.97
C PHE A 13 2.41 20.48 -3.63
N HIS A 14 1.84 21.17 -4.63
CA HIS A 14 1.07 22.39 -4.40
C HIS A 14 -0.15 22.15 -3.50
N PHE A 15 -0.82 21.00 -3.63
CA PHE A 15 -1.88 20.62 -2.71
C PHE A 15 -1.40 20.52 -1.27
N MET A 16 -0.26 19.86 -1.03
CA MET A 16 0.31 19.77 0.32
C MET A 16 0.67 21.14 0.90
N GLN A 17 1.19 22.05 0.06
CA GLN A 17 1.49 23.41 0.48
C GLN A 17 0.25 24.24 0.79
N ASN A 18 -0.87 23.98 0.14
CA ASN A 18 -2.11 24.69 0.39
C ASN A 18 -2.85 24.13 1.61
N GLU A 19 -2.76 22.82 1.85
CA GLU A 19 -3.48 22.11 2.92
C GLU A 19 -2.55 21.67 4.07
N LYS A 20 -1.52 22.47 4.40
CA LYS A 20 -0.43 22.11 5.34
C LYS A 20 -0.94 21.52 6.65
N ARG A 21 -1.95 22.12 7.26
CA ARG A 21 -2.51 21.68 8.54
C ARG A 21 -3.09 20.27 8.45
N ASN A 22 -3.89 20.02 7.42
CA ASN A 22 -4.55 18.73 7.23
C ASN A 22 -3.54 17.65 6.85
N ILE A 23 -2.54 17.99 6.02
CA ILE A 23 -1.46 17.06 5.64
C ILE A 23 -0.55 16.72 6.83
N LEU A 24 -0.19 17.70 7.65
CA LEU A 24 0.60 17.46 8.86
C LEU A 24 -0.14 16.52 9.79
N LEU A 25 -1.45 16.73 9.96
CA LEU A 25 -2.30 15.85 10.76
C LEU A 25 -2.28 14.42 10.24
N LEU A 26 -2.52 14.21 8.94
CA LEU A 26 -2.49 12.86 8.34
C LEU A 26 -1.10 12.21 8.47
N SER A 27 -0.03 13.00 8.35
CA SER A 27 1.35 12.52 8.50
C SER A 27 1.64 12.10 9.94
N MET A 28 1.19 12.88 10.93
CA MET A 28 1.30 12.50 12.34
C MET A 28 0.55 11.21 12.64
N LEU A 29 -0.63 11.04 12.05
CA LEU A 29 -1.43 9.82 12.21
C LEU A 29 -0.71 8.59 11.62
N TYR A 30 -0.08 8.70 10.45
CA TYR A 30 0.79 7.64 9.91
C TYR A 30 1.97 7.34 10.84
N PHE A 31 2.66 8.38 11.29
CA PHE A 31 3.82 8.25 12.18
C PHE A 31 3.47 7.54 13.50
N PHE A 32 2.33 7.87 14.10
CA PHE A 32 1.86 7.17 15.31
C PHE A 32 1.54 5.70 15.05
N VAL A 33 0.96 5.37 13.89
CA VAL A 33 0.73 3.97 13.51
C VAL A 33 2.05 3.23 13.34
N ASP A 34 3.06 3.85 12.73
CA ASP A 34 4.40 3.25 12.62
C ASP A 34 5.03 2.98 13.99
N ILE A 35 4.89 3.90 14.95
CA ILE A 35 5.33 3.67 16.33
C ILE A 35 4.58 2.47 16.93
N ILE A 36 3.25 2.43 16.83
CA ILE A 36 2.44 1.32 17.34
C ILE A 36 2.89 -0.01 16.70
N MET A 37 3.24 -0.02 15.42
CA MET A 37 3.73 -1.21 14.72
C MET A 37 5.07 -1.70 15.26
N VAL A 38 6.01 -0.79 15.54
CA VAL A 38 7.29 -1.14 16.16
C VAL A 38 7.07 -1.73 17.55
N TRP A 39 6.19 -1.13 18.34
CA TRP A 39 5.83 -1.65 19.66
C TRP A 39 5.17 -3.03 19.59
N LEU A 40 4.23 -3.21 18.66
CA LEU A 40 3.58 -4.49 18.44
C LEU A 40 4.57 -5.58 18.02
N GLN A 41 5.54 -5.24 17.16
CA GLN A 41 6.61 -6.14 16.75
C GLN A 41 7.42 -6.61 17.95
N PHE A 42 7.77 -5.70 18.86
CA PHE A 42 8.51 -6.02 20.08
C PHE A 42 7.72 -6.93 21.03
N VAL A 43 6.39 -6.79 21.09
CA VAL A 43 5.53 -7.62 21.94
C VAL A 43 5.30 -9.01 21.35
N MET A 44 5.12 -9.12 20.04
CA MET A 44 4.72 -10.38 19.40
C MET A 44 5.90 -11.20 18.86
N LEU A 45 7.05 -10.60 18.56
CA LEU A 45 8.19 -11.31 18.00
C LEU A 45 9.38 -11.35 18.98
N PRO A 46 9.91 -12.54 19.28
CA PRO A 46 11.22 -12.70 19.93
C PRO A 46 12.32 -11.94 19.19
N ASN A 47 13.23 -11.31 19.93
CA ASN A 47 14.37 -10.55 19.36
C ASN A 47 15.24 -11.37 18.39
N GLU A 48 15.35 -12.68 18.61
CA GLU A 48 16.13 -13.58 17.75
C GLU A 48 15.56 -13.65 16.32
N ILE A 49 14.22 -13.64 16.20
CA ILE A 49 13.54 -13.64 14.90
C ILE A 49 13.69 -12.27 14.23
N VAL A 50 13.63 -11.18 15.00
CA VAL A 50 13.80 -9.83 14.47
C VAL A 50 15.21 -9.64 13.90
N MET A 51 16.24 -10.13 14.59
CA MET A 51 17.62 -10.07 14.10
C MET A 51 17.87 -10.98 12.89
N SER A 52 17.26 -12.17 12.84
CA SER A 52 17.41 -13.08 11.71
C SER A 52 16.71 -12.55 10.45
N LEU A 53 15.54 -11.93 10.59
CA LEU A 53 14.83 -11.24 9.50
C LEU A 53 15.64 -10.06 8.96
N SER A 54 16.26 -9.26 9.85
CA SER A 54 17.14 -8.15 9.46
C SER A 54 18.41 -8.60 8.73
N ASN A 55 18.91 -9.81 9.03
CA ASN A 55 20.11 -10.37 8.42
C ASN A 55 19.82 -11.25 7.18
N ASN A 56 18.57 -11.27 6.69
CA ASN A 56 18.10 -12.13 5.59
C ASN A 56 18.41 -13.63 5.78
N GLN A 57 18.60 -14.06 7.03
CA GLN A 57 18.80 -15.45 7.40
C GLN A 57 17.47 -15.97 7.89
N ILE A 58 16.66 -16.53 6.99
CA ILE A 58 15.46 -17.26 7.38
C ILE A 58 15.96 -18.50 8.11
N ALA A 59 15.94 -18.46 9.44
CA ALA A 59 16.42 -19.55 10.27
C ALA A 59 15.70 -20.83 9.84
N SER A 60 16.43 -21.84 9.37
CA SER A 60 15.90 -23.16 9.01
C SER A 60 15.39 -23.96 10.22
N THR A 61 15.18 -23.29 11.36
CA THR A 61 14.83 -23.83 12.68
C THR A 61 13.85 -22.89 13.40
N MET A 62 12.88 -22.30 12.68
CA MET A 62 11.76 -21.62 13.35
C MET A 62 10.82 -22.69 13.93
N SER A 63 10.46 -22.58 15.22
CA SER A 63 9.45 -23.46 15.80
C SER A 63 8.06 -23.15 15.20
N GLU A 64 7.14 -24.12 15.24
CA GLU A 64 5.79 -23.94 14.72
C GLU A 64 5.06 -22.76 15.39
N GLU A 65 5.24 -22.59 16.70
CA GLU A 65 4.69 -21.46 17.47
C GLU A 65 5.23 -20.11 16.99
N GLN A 66 6.55 -20.00 16.79
CA GLN A 66 7.20 -18.80 16.26
C GLN A 66 6.75 -18.48 14.83
N GLY A 67 6.46 -19.50 14.02
CA GLY A 67 5.91 -19.34 12.68
C GLY A 67 4.49 -18.75 12.70
N ILE A 68 3.64 -19.22 13.62
CA ILE A 68 2.27 -18.71 13.78
C ILE A 68 2.28 -17.24 14.21
N ASP A 69 3.14 -16.87 15.17
CA ASP A 69 3.26 -15.48 15.64
C ASP A 69 3.76 -14.55 14.53
N LEU A 70 4.75 -14.99 13.75
CA LEU A 70 5.27 -14.25 12.61
C LEU A 70 4.17 -13.98 11.56
N VAL A 71 3.43 -15.03 11.17
CA VAL A 71 2.34 -14.94 10.20
C VAL A 71 1.24 -14.01 10.72
N THR A 72 0.84 -14.19 11.99
CA THR A 72 -0.19 -13.36 12.64
C THR A 72 0.22 -11.90 12.67
N PHE A 73 1.47 -11.60 13.01
CA PHE A 73 2.01 -10.25 13.00
C PHE A 73 1.97 -9.63 11.60
N PHE A 74 2.42 -10.35 10.55
CA PHE A 74 2.38 -9.83 9.19
C PHE A 74 0.95 -9.56 8.71
N PHE A 75 0.00 -10.43 9.02
CA PHE A 75 -1.41 -10.21 8.70
C PHE A 75 -1.97 -8.98 9.42
N LEU A 76 -1.70 -8.83 10.72
CA LEU A 76 -2.19 -7.71 11.51
C LEU A 76 -1.55 -6.38 11.08
N LYS A 77 -0.25 -6.40 10.82
CA LYS A 77 0.50 -5.28 10.22
C LYS A 77 -0.13 -4.87 8.90
N GLN A 78 -0.30 -5.81 7.96
CA GLN A 78 -0.88 -5.53 6.64
C GLN A 78 -2.29 -4.97 6.75
N PHE A 79 -3.13 -5.52 7.63
CA PHE A 79 -4.49 -5.04 7.84
C PHE A 79 -4.52 -3.58 8.31
N ILE A 80 -3.70 -3.23 9.31
CA ILE A 80 -3.65 -1.86 9.84
C ILE A 80 -3.10 -0.90 8.78
N TYR A 81 -2.07 -1.28 8.02
CA TYR A 81 -1.55 -0.43 6.94
C TYR A 81 -2.56 -0.20 5.81
N ILE A 82 -3.35 -1.21 5.45
CA ILE A 82 -4.44 -1.03 4.48
C ILE A 82 -5.49 -0.08 5.04
N PHE A 83 -5.88 -0.27 6.31
CA PHE A 83 -6.86 0.58 6.97
C PHE A 83 -6.41 2.04 7.04
N ILE A 84 -5.18 2.29 7.50
CA ILE A 84 -4.66 3.66 7.64
C ILE A 84 -4.53 4.35 6.28
N SER A 85 -4.07 3.61 5.27
CA SER A 85 -3.96 4.13 3.89
C SER A 85 -5.33 4.48 3.31
N ALA A 86 -6.33 3.62 3.50
CA ALA A 86 -7.70 3.89 3.08
C ALA A 86 -8.27 5.11 3.80
N TRP A 87 -8.06 5.22 5.11
CA TRP A 87 -8.55 6.35 5.91
C TRP A 87 -7.95 7.67 5.43
N CYS A 88 -6.63 7.74 5.29
CA CYS A 88 -5.97 8.93 4.78
C CYS A 88 -6.42 9.28 3.35
N LEU A 89 -6.63 8.27 2.49
CA LEU A 89 -7.10 8.49 1.12
C LEU A 89 -8.52 9.09 1.08
N VAL A 90 -9.44 8.58 1.91
CA VAL A 90 -10.79 9.14 2.04
C VAL A 90 -10.73 10.56 2.61
N SER A 91 -9.87 10.84 3.59
CA SER A 91 -9.65 12.19 4.10
C SER A 91 -9.15 13.14 3.01
N ILE A 92 -8.14 12.73 2.21
CA ILE A 92 -7.64 13.52 1.08
C ILE A 92 -8.76 13.82 0.07
N HIS A 93 -9.59 12.83 -0.24
CA HIS A 93 -10.75 13.02 -1.12
C HIS A 93 -11.73 14.05 -0.56
N GLN A 94 -12.09 13.94 0.72
CA GLN A 94 -12.99 14.90 1.37
C GLN A 94 -12.40 16.33 1.42
N ILE A 95 -11.09 16.45 1.66
CA ILE A 95 -10.37 17.74 1.66
C ILE A 95 -10.40 18.35 0.26
N SER A 96 -10.11 17.55 -0.77
CA SER A 96 -10.14 17.99 -2.16
C SER A 96 -11.52 18.44 -2.62
N LEU A 97 -12.59 17.86 -2.06
CA LEU A 97 -13.97 18.27 -2.33
C LEU A 97 -14.46 19.43 -1.46
N ARG A 98 -13.62 20.00 -0.57
CA ARG A 98 -14.00 21.01 0.43
C ARG A 98 -15.14 20.56 1.36
N ARG A 99 -15.29 19.24 1.56
CA ARG A 99 -16.30 18.62 2.44
C ARG A 99 -15.70 18.02 3.70
N PHE A 100 -14.41 18.24 3.93
CA PHE A 100 -13.72 17.77 5.12
C PHE A 100 -14.09 18.62 6.34
N HIS A 101 -14.79 18.01 7.29
CA HIS A 101 -15.14 18.66 8.56
C HIS A 101 -14.27 18.13 9.69
N THR A 102 -14.22 16.80 9.87
CA THR A 102 -13.44 16.15 10.93
C THR A 102 -12.85 14.82 10.47
N ILE A 103 -11.75 14.43 11.10
CA ILE A 103 -11.08 13.12 10.93
C ILE A 103 -12.03 11.96 11.24
N TRP A 104 -12.90 12.15 12.23
CA TRP A 104 -13.89 11.16 12.66
C TRP A 104 -14.91 10.85 11.57
N GLN A 105 -15.32 11.86 10.80
CA GLN A 105 -16.20 11.64 9.65
C GLN A 105 -15.52 10.77 8.59
N SER A 106 -14.26 11.06 8.24
CA SER A 106 -13.50 10.23 7.30
C SER A 106 -13.29 8.81 7.84
N PHE A 107 -13.07 8.65 9.15
CA PHE A 107 -12.92 7.36 9.81
C PHE A 107 -14.18 6.51 9.65
N SER A 108 -15.35 7.08 9.98
CA SER A 108 -16.64 6.38 9.86
C SER A 108 -16.95 5.99 8.41
N SER A 109 -16.67 6.88 7.45
CA SER A 109 -16.81 6.55 6.02
C SER A 109 -15.91 5.40 5.60
N THR A 110 -14.64 5.42 6.06
CA THR A 110 -13.67 4.37 5.75
C THR A 110 -14.09 3.03 6.36
N LEU A 111 -14.54 3.02 7.61
CA LEU A 111 -14.97 1.81 8.32
C LEU A 111 -16.12 1.10 7.59
N LYS A 112 -17.04 1.85 6.97
CA LYS A 112 -18.15 1.28 6.19
C LYS A 112 -17.69 0.59 4.90
N GLN A 113 -16.59 1.06 4.30
CA GLN A 113 -16.14 0.60 2.98
C GLN A 113 -14.86 -0.25 3.04
N ILE A 114 -14.19 -0.34 4.18
CA ILE A 114 -12.89 -1.02 4.24
C ILE A 114 -12.99 -2.51 3.88
N LEU A 115 -14.06 -3.20 4.29
CA LEU A 115 -14.22 -4.63 4.03
C LEU A 115 -14.28 -4.93 2.52
N GLY A 116 -15.00 -4.11 1.75
CA GLY A 116 -15.06 -4.28 0.30
C GLY A 116 -13.75 -3.92 -0.40
N ALA A 117 -13.02 -2.93 0.11
CA ALA A 117 -11.69 -2.56 -0.41
C ALA A 117 -10.66 -3.66 -0.15
N ILE A 118 -10.68 -4.28 1.04
CA ILE A 118 -9.83 -5.42 1.41
C ILE A 118 -10.18 -6.62 0.54
N LEU A 119 -11.47 -6.96 0.41
CA LEU A 119 -11.91 -8.10 -0.40
C LEU A 119 -11.47 -7.94 -1.87
N LEU A 120 -11.64 -6.74 -2.43
CA LEU A 120 -11.23 -6.45 -3.80
C LEU A 120 -9.71 -6.53 -3.96
N SER A 121 -8.95 -5.97 -3.02
CA SER A 121 -7.49 -6.06 -3.02
C SER A 121 -7.03 -7.51 -2.96
N PHE A 122 -7.60 -8.31 -2.06
CA PHE A 122 -7.29 -9.73 -1.92
C PHE A 122 -7.59 -10.50 -3.21
N LEU A 123 -8.76 -10.28 -3.82
CA LEU A 123 -9.16 -10.94 -5.07
C LEU A 123 -8.16 -10.68 -6.21
N ILE A 124 -7.65 -9.46 -6.30
CA ILE A 124 -6.65 -9.06 -7.30
C ILE A 124 -5.30 -9.75 -7.04
N PHE A 125 -4.96 -9.99 -5.78
CA PHE A 125 -3.70 -10.63 -5.38
C PHE A 125 -3.70 -12.17 -5.49
N ILE A 126 -4.87 -12.84 -5.55
CA ILE A 126 -4.97 -14.32 -5.58
C ILE A 126 -4.02 -14.98 -6.59
N PRO A 127 -3.94 -14.56 -7.87
CA PRO A 127 -3.09 -15.24 -8.84
C PRO A 127 -1.60 -15.14 -8.50
N ILE A 128 -1.18 -14.00 -7.93
CA ILE A 128 0.20 -13.78 -7.47
C ILE A 128 0.48 -14.68 -6.26
N LEU A 129 -0.45 -14.75 -5.30
CA LEU A 129 -0.31 -15.60 -4.12
C LEU A 129 -0.15 -17.07 -4.50
N ILE A 130 -0.99 -17.59 -5.41
CA ILE A 130 -0.90 -18.98 -5.88
C ILE A 130 0.47 -19.25 -6.53
N GLY A 131 0.92 -18.37 -7.42
CA GLY A 131 2.21 -18.56 -8.09
C GLY A 131 3.40 -18.48 -7.13
N LEU A 132 3.33 -17.59 -6.13
CA LEU A 132 4.42 -17.39 -5.17
C LEU A 132 4.49 -18.52 -4.12
N THR A 133 3.35 -19.04 -3.65
CA THR A 133 3.35 -20.19 -2.73
C THR A 133 3.91 -21.44 -3.39
N GLU A 134 3.52 -21.72 -4.64
CA GLU A 134 4.05 -22.85 -5.40
C GLU A 134 5.57 -22.71 -5.63
N ALA A 135 6.03 -21.51 -6.01
CA ALA A 135 7.45 -21.24 -6.18
C ALA A 135 8.26 -21.43 -4.88
N MET A 136 7.73 -20.96 -3.74
CA MET A 136 8.37 -21.14 -2.44
C MET A 136 8.45 -22.61 -2.03
N ILE A 137 7.39 -23.40 -2.24
CA ILE A 137 7.38 -24.84 -1.97
C ILE A 137 8.43 -25.56 -2.83
N ALA A 138 8.51 -25.21 -4.13
CA ALA A 138 9.50 -25.81 -5.03
C ALA A 138 10.94 -25.49 -4.58
N ILE A 139 11.22 -24.25 -4.19
CA ILE A 139 12.52 -23.84 -3.65
C ILE A 139 12.87 -24.62 -2.37
N GLN A 140 11.92 -24.77 -1.44
CA GLN A 140 12.12 -25.54 -0.20
C GLN A 140 12.41 -27.02 -0.49
N GLN A 141 11.72 -27.59 -1.48
CA GLN A 141 11.92 -28.99 -1.90
C GLN A 141 13.15 -29.19 -2.81
N LYS A 142 13.90 -28.12 -3.13
CA LYS A 142 15.02 -28.12 -4.09
C LYS A 142 14.62 -28.61 -5.48
N VAL A 143 13.36 -28.40 -5.86
CA VAL A 143 12.80 -28.72 -7.18
C VAL A 143 12.68 -27.43 -7.99
N GLN A 144 12.75 -27.52 -9.32
CA GLN A 144 12.53 -26.36 -10.17
C GLN A 144 11.07 -25.89 -10.05
N PRO A 145 10.83 -24.57 -9.88
CA PRO A 145 9.46 -24.04 -9.84
C PRO A 145 8.74 -24.31 -11.16
N SER A 146 7.46 -24.60 -11.08
CA SER A 146 6.68 -24.98 -12.26
C SER A 146 6.54 -23.82 -13.23
N ILE A 147 6.45 -24.13 -14.53
CA ILE A 147 6.14 -23.13 -15.56
C ILE A 147 4.78 -22.47 -15.29
N LEU A 148 3.84 -23.21 -14.69
CA LEU A 148 2.52 -22.70 -14.32
C LEU A 148 2.61 -21.60 -13.26
N SER A 149 3.48 -21.76 -12.26
CA SER A 149 3.72 -20.74 -11.22
C SER A 149 4.20 -19.42 -11.83
N LEU A 150 5.09 -19.50 -12.82
CA LEU A 150 5.59 -18.33 -13.54
C LEU A 150 4.47 -17.64 -14.32
N PHE A 151 3.65 -18.40 -15.05
CA PHE A 151 2.48 -17.84 -15.73
C PHE A 151 1.48 -17.21 -14.76
N ALA A 152 1.22 -17.83 -13.62
CA ALA A 152 0.34 -17.29 -12.59
C ALA A 152 0.85 -15.95 -12.03
N ILE A 153 2.17 -15.85 -11.78
CA ILE A 153 2.80 -14.59 -11.35
C ILE A 153 2.68 -13.51 -12.44
N VAL A 154 3.01 -13.82 -13.70
CA VAL A 154 2.97 -12.84 -14.80
C VAL A 154 1.55 -12.35 -15.07
N ILE A 155 0.57 -13.27 -15.13
CA ILE A 155 -0.84 -12.93 -15.29
C ILE A 155 -1.34 -12.14 -14.09
N GLY A 156 -0.94 -12.53 -12.88
CA GLY A 156 -1.27 -11.85 -11.64
C GLY A 156 -0.76 -10.42 -11.61
N ILE A 157 0.49 -10.17 -11.98
CA ILE A 157 1.06 -8.82 -12.10
C ILE A 157 0.29 -8.01 -13.14
N GLY A 158 -0.01 -8.59 -14.31
CA GLY A 158 -0.81 -7.92 -15.35
C GLY A 158 -2.22 -7.54 -14.88
N LEU A 159 -2.88 -8.41 -14.13
CA LEU A 159 -4.19 -8.18 -13.52
C LEU A 159 -4.11 -7.12 -12.43
N TYR A 160 -3.07 -7.18 -11.58
CA TYR A 160 -2.80 -6.20 -10.54
C TYR A 160 -2.62 -4.80 -11.11
N ILE A 161 -1.77 -4.62 -12.13
CA ILE A 161 -1.56 -3.32 -12.78
C ILE A 161 -2.88 -2.77 -13.34
N ARG A 162 -3.72 -3.62 -13.94
CA ARG A 162 -5.00 -3.18 -14.53
C ARG A 162 -6.03 -2.77 -13.48
N LEU A 163 -6.04 -3.44 -12.33
CA LEU A 163 -7.05 -3.25 -11.28
C LEU A 163 -6.51 -2.55 -10.03
N CYS A 164 -5.29 -2.01 -10.04
CA CYS A 164 -4.68 -1.36 -8.88
C CYS A 164 -5.49 -0.17 -8.34
N LEU A 165 -6.27 0.48 -9.21
CA LEU A 165 -7.16 1.59 -8.84
C LEU A 165 -8.57 1.13 -8.42
N ALA A 166 -8.91 -0.15 -8.55
CA ALA A 166 -10.26 -0.63 -8.24
C ALA A 166 -10.61 -0.48 -6.74
N PRO A 167 -9.72 -0.84 -5.78
CA PRO A 167 -9.95 -0.55 -4.36
C PRO A 167 -10.05 0.94 -4.07
N VAL A 168 -9.24 1.77 -4.76
CA VAL A 168 -9.30 3.23 -4.65
C VAL A 168 -10.65 3.75 -5.13
N HIS A 169 -11.14 3.30 -6.29
CA HIS A 169 -12.44 3.70 -6.81
C HIS A 169 -13.56 3.34 -5.81
N TYR A 170 -13.55 2.12 -5.30
CA TYR A 170 -14.53 1.63 -4.33
C TYR A 170 -14.51 2.40 -3.00
N LEU A 171 -13.35 2.88 -2.54
CA LEU A 171 -13.24 3.70 -1.33
C LEU A 171 -13.73 5.14 -1.52
N LEU A 172 -13.72 5.63 -2.75
CA LEU A 172 -14.04 7.02 -3.07
C LEU A 172 -15.45 7.17 -3.66
N THR A 173 -16.06 6.07 -4.11
CA THR A 173 -17.40 6.01 -4.69
C THR A 173 -18.21 4.99 -3.89
N ASN A 174 -19.48 5.28 -3.57
CA ASN A 174 -20.34 4.31 -2.89
C ASN A 174 -20.85 3.21 -3.85
N ASP A 175 -20.03 2.82 -4.81
CA ASP A 175 -20.37 1.86 -5.86
C ASP A 175 -20.19 0.43 -5.37
N SER A 176 -20.82 -0.53 -6.04
CA SER A 176 -20.59 -1.94 -5.72
C SER A 176 -19.19 -2.40 -6.16
N ILE A 177 -18.69 -3.47 -5.53
CA ILE A 177 -17.36 -4.04 -5.80
C ILE A 177 -17.21 -4.42 -7.29
N SER A 178 -18.22 -5.08 -7.85
CA SER A 178 -18.23 -5.47 -9.26
C SER A 178 -18.26 -4.26 -10.20
N HIS A 179 -19.03 -3.23 -9.86
CA HIS A 179 -19.08 -2.00 -10.64
C HIS A 179 -17.72 -1.29 -10.65
N SER A 180 -17.08 -1.20 -9.48
CA SER A 180 -15.76 -0.59 -9.32
C SER A 180 -14.68 -1.31 -10.14
N ALA A 181 -14.66 -2.64 -10.11
CA ALA A 181 -13.76 -3.45 -10.93
C ALA A 181 -14.04 -3.26 -12.44
N LYS A 182 -15.31 -3.21 -12.84
CA LYS A 182 -15.71 -3.07 -14.25
C LYS A 182 -15.34 -1.69 -14.81
N ILE A 183 -15.57 -0.62 -14.05
CA ILE A 183 -15.19 0.75 -14.44
C ILE A 183 -13.68 0.83 -14.61
N THR A 184 -12.92 0.39 -13.61
CA THR A 184 -11.45 0.47 -13.65
C THR A 184 -10.86 -0.41 -14.75
N TRP A 185 -11.41 -1.60 -14.98
CA TRP A 185 -11.03 -2.46 -16.10
C TRP A 185 -11.23 -1.77 -17.46
N ARG A 186 -12.40 -1.18 -17.68
CA ARG A 186 -12.70 -0.44 -18.92
C ARG A 186 -11.78 0.77 -19.07
N ALA A 187 -11.57 1.51 -17.99
CA ALA A 187 -10.66 2.64 -17.96
C ALA A 187 -9.21 2.24 -18.29
N ALA A 188 -8.78 1.05 -17.88
CA ALA A 188 -7.45 0.51 -18.18
C ALA A 188 -7.26 0.11 -19.66
N MET A 189 -8.34 -0.14 -20.39
CA MET A 189 -8.29 -0.59 -21.78
C MET A 189 -7.58 0.47 -22.65
N GLY A 190 -6.46 0.09 -23.27
CA GLY A 190 -5.63 1.01 -24.07
C GLY A 190 -4.75 1.98 -23.28
N ARG A 191 -4.78 1.97 -21.94
CA ARG A 191 -4.00 2.87 -21.06
C ARG A 191 -3.16 2.15 -19.99
N VAL A 192 -2.91 0.86 -20.20
CA VAL A 192 -2.16 0.01 -19.26
C VAL A 192 -0.73 0.51 -19.03
N SER A 193 -0.07 1.07 -20.06
CA SER A 193 1.28 1.63 -19.92
C SER A 193 1.35 2.76 -18.89
N VAL A 194 0.30 3.57 -18.79
CA VAL A 194 0.20 4.64 -17.80
C VAL A 194 0.02 4.06 -16.39
N LEU A 195 -0.85 3.05 -16.24
CA LEU A 195 -0.99 2.34 -14.96
C LEU A 195 0.31 1.67 -14.53
N PHE A 196 1.07 1.11 -15.47
CA PHE A 196 2.37 0.52 -15.18
C PHE A 196 3.36 1.53 -14.61
N ILE A 197 3.50 2.71 -15.23
CA ILE A 197 4.36 3.79 -14.72
C ILE A 197 3.90 4.24 -13.32
N PHE A 198 2.58 4.37 -13.12
CA PHE A 198 2.02 4.68 -11.81
C PHE A 198 2.37 3.62 -10.76
N CYS A 199 2.23 2.33 -11.10
CA CYS A 199 2.59 1.24 -10.21
C CYS A 199 4.09 1.26 -9.87
N LEU A 200 4.97 1.53 -10.85
CA LEU A 200 6.40 1.67 -10.60
C LEU A 200 6.66 2.84 -9.65
N LEU A 201 6.01 3.98 -9.85
CA LEU A 201 6.14 5.13 -8.97
C LEU A 201 5.72 4.80 -7.53
N ILE A 202 4.54 4.22 -7.32
CA ILE A 202 4.00 4.01 -5.97
C ILE A 202 4.56 2.77 -5.28
N TYR A 203 4.66 1.64 -5.98
CA TYR A 203 5.02 0.36 -5.37
C TYR A 203 6.49 0.00 -5.49
N VAL A 204 7.29 0.74 -6.27
CA VAL A 204 8.75 0.53 -6.37
C VAL A 204 9.51 1.73 -5.85
N LEU A 205 9.26 2.94 -6.39
CA LEU A 205 10.04 4.12 -6.00
C LEU A 205 9.78 4.53 -4.54
N ILE A 206 8.53 4.54 -4.06
CA ILE A 206 8.23 4.91 -2.66
C ILE A 206 8.90 3.96 -1.68
N PRO A 207 8.71 2.61 -1.74
CA PRO A 207 9.41 1.70 -0.84
C PRO A 207 10.92 1.77 -0.94
N PHE A 208 11.47 2.06 -2.12
CA PHE A 208 12.91 2.28 -2.28
C PHE A 208 13.40 3.48 -1.47
N VAL A 209 12.69 4.61 -1.55
CA VAL A 209 13.01 5.82 -0.77
C VAL A 209 12.86 5.57 0.73
N GLU A 210 11.83 4.84 1.15
CA GLU A 210 11.63 4.48 2.56
C GLU A 210 12.77 3.63 3.11
N ASN A 211 13.16 2.57 2.38
CA ASN A 211 14.29 1.72 2.76
C ASN A 211 15.60 2.50 2.80
N PHE A 212 15.80 3.42 1.84
CA PHE A 212 16.96 4.30 1.84
C PHE A 212 16.99 5.18 3.09
N LEU A 213 15.86 5.78 3.48
CA LEU A 213 15.75 6.58 4.71
C LEU A 213 15.95 5.74 5.98
N ALA A 214 15.42 4.52 6.00
CA ALA A 214 15.61 3.60 7.12
C ALA A 214 17.10 3.24 7.32
N ALA A 215 17.89 3.17 6.26
CA ALA A 215 19.33 2.90 6.36
C ALA A 215 20.11 3.98 7.13
N PHE A 216 19.60 5.23 7.20
CA PHE A 216 20.22 6.32 7.98
C PHE A 216 19.83 6.32 9.47
N SER A 217 18.98 5.40 9.91
CA SER A 217 18.45 5.35 11.27
C SER A 217 19.42 4.71 12.28
N SER A 218 20.68 5.16 12.30
CA SER A 218 21.73 4.56 13.15
C SER A 218 21.51 4.78 14.66
N ASN A 219 20.78 5.84 15.02
CA ASN A 219 20.50 6.24 16.40
C ASN A 219 19.03 6.59 16.55
N ALA A 220 18.48 6.53 17.77
CA ALA A 220 17.06 6.77 18.05
C ALA A 220 16.54 8.13 17.52
N ILE A 221 17.35 9.20 17.61
CA ILE A 221 16.98 10.52 17.08
C ILE A 221 16.86 10.49 15.55
N MET A 222 17.82 9.85 14.88
CA MET A 222 17.79 9.69 13.43
C MET A 222 16.63 8.80 12.98
N ALA A 223 16.31 7.75 13.74
CA ALA A 223 15.16 6.89 13.52
C ALA A 223 13.83 7.66 13.61
N LEU A 224 13.73 8.58 14.58
CA LEU A 224 12.56 9.44 14.74
C LEU A 224 12.42 10.40 13.54
N ILE A 225 13.51 11.05 13.13
CA ILE A 225 13.53 11.95 11.97
C ILE A 225 13.17 11.19 10.68
N SER A 226 13.78 10.03 10.45
CA SER A 226 13.48 9.19 9.28
C SER A 226 12.02 8.72 9.29
N GLY A 227 11.48 8.34 10.45
CA GLY A 227 10.08 7.95 10.59
C GLY A 227 9.10 9.07 10.22
N ILE A 228 9.37 10.31 10.65
CA ILE A 228 8.56 11.47 10.26
C ILE A 228 8.62 11.71 8.75
N LEU A 229 9.81 11.60 8.15
CA LEU A 229 9.98 11.76 6.70
C LEU A 229 9.24 10.68 5.92
N VAL A 230 9.36 9.42 6.36
CA VAL A 230 8.64 8.27 5.76
C VAL A 230 7.13 8.48 5.84
N ALA A 231 6.60 8.91 6.98
CA ALA A 231 5.17 9.21 7.11
C ALA A 231 4.72 10.33 6.16
N LEU A 232 5.52 11.38 6.00
CA LEU A 232 5.23 12.48 5.06
C LEU A 232 5.27 12.01 3.60
N ILE A 233 6.24 11.15 3.26
CA ILE A 233 6.35 10.53 1.92
C ILE A 233 5.14 9.63 1.63
N ASN A 234 4.69 8.84 2.61
CA ASN A 234 3.49 8.01 2.48
C ASN A 234 2.24 8.84 2.20
N VAL A 235 2.03 9.92 2.96
CA VAL A 235 0.91 10.84 2.70
C VAL A 235 1.04 11.50 1.33
N PHE A 236 2.25 11.88 0.92
CA PHE A 236 2.47 12.41 -0.43
C PHE A 236 2.12 11.38 -1.52
N ALA A 237 2.52 10.12 -1.34
CA ALA A 237 2.18 9.02 -2.24
C ALA A 237 0.66 8.81 -2.36
N LEU A 238 -0.08 8.96 -1.25
CA LEU A 238 -1.55 8.93 -1.27
C LEU A 238 -2.16 10.13 -2.01
N VAL A 239 -1.61 11.34 -1.85
CA VAL A 239 -2.07 12.52 -2.61
C VAL A 239 -1.83 12.32 -4.10
N VAL A 240 -0.66 11.79 -4.49
CA VAL A 240 -0.35 11.43 -5.88
C VAL A 240 -1.32 10.37 -6.39
N THR A 241 -1.59 9.34 -5.60
CA THR A 241 -2.55 8.27 -5.94
C THR A 241 -3.95 8.83 -6.19
N TYR A 242 -4.44 9.70 -5.31
CA TYR A 242 -5.74 10.35 -5.45
C TYR A 242 -5.83 11.21 -6.73
N ARG A 243 -4.81 12.04 -6.99
CA ARG A 243 -4.79 12.92 -8.18
C ARG A 243 -4.64 12.12 -9.46
N PHE A 244 -3.79 11.10 -9.46
CA PHE A 244 -3.68 10.18 -10.58
C PHE A 244 -5.00 9.48 -10.86
N TYR A 245 -5.64 8.93 -9.83
CA TYR A 245 -6.94 8.26 -9.93
C TYR A 245 -8.00 9.18 -10.55
N THR A 246 -8.16 10.40 -10.04
CA THR A 246 -9.18 11.35 -10.54
C THR A 246 -8.97 11.68 -12.02
N LEU A 247 -7.72 11.95 -12.44
CA LEU A 247 -7.37 12.21 -13.83
C LEU A 247 -7.50 10.99 -14.74
N PHE A 248 -7.25 9.79 -14.20
CA PHE A 248 -7.32 8.55 -14.95
C PHE A 248 -8.77 8.18 -15.27
N ILE A 249 -9.63 8.25 -14.25
CA ILE A 249 -11.07 7.95 -14.37
C ILE A 249 -11.82 9.04 -15.12
N SER A 250 -11.50 10.33 -14.94
CA SER A 250 -12.18 11.40 -15.68
C SER A 250 -11.95 11.34 -17.19
N LYS A 251 -10.93 10.58 -17.63
CA LYS A 251 -10.56 10.39 -19.04
C LYS A 251 -10.97 9.01 -19.57
N ALA A 252 -11.62 8.18 -18.75
CA ALA A 252 -12.18 6.89 -19.13
C ALA A 252 -13.53 7.08 -19.84
#